data_AF-A0AAN0K0V5-F1
#
_entry.id   AF-A0AAN0K0V5-F1
#
_cell.length_a   1.000
_cell.length_b   1.000
_cell.length_c   1.000
_cell.angle_alpha   90.00
_cell.angle_beta   90.00
_cell.angle_gamma   90.00
#
_symmetry.space_group_name_H-M   'P 1'
#
loop_
_entity.id
_entity.type
_entity.pdbx_description
1 polymer ?
#
loop_
_entity_poly.entity_id
_entity_poly.type
_entity_poly.pdbx_seq_one_letter_code
_entity_poly.pdbx_strand_id
1 'polypeptide(L)'
;MLLLLSGDVELNPGPMIDDRPDIFLLLQLLEPLVDWKPFGLCLAGMKEHEIFKIEQEQIKIEDKKLVLYSKWLSVNPKATWRNVIDALTSINQNKLAQDIKDHIYSDATSTMSSLSPKISCFDGDTEIIFFPKDDQTVQDSLDELQTKFSHIMTEIKLIFHKKVTNNDELLTKISYWVEHQLNLKHVTVDNVLDDIFAKIHMYHRYDFIDCSLIVAMCNEFISDEKDLLDELKAYSLKANTFRSSRPIIELKQKLRKVYGPYRRCLENMPLICIELQNPWNDVKINGLYILIERLLPKELR
;
A
#
# COMPACT_ATOMS: atom_id res chain seq x y z
N MET A 1 11.72 7.99 0.21
CA MET A 1 11.77 6.74 1.01
C MET A 1 11.53 7.10 2.48
N LEU A 2 10.72 6.33 3.21
CA LEU A 2 10.28 6.58 4.60
C LEU A 2 10.67 5.40 5.49
N LEU A 3 11.35 5.65 6.61
CA LEU A 3 11.71 4.64 7.62
C LEU A 3 11.04 4.96 8.95
N LEU A 4 10.41 3.98 9.59
CA LEU A 4 9.86 4.07 10.94
C LEU A 4 10.73 3.22 11.88
N LEU A 5 11.26 3.83 12.96
CA LEU A 5 12.04 3.12 13.97
C LEU A 5 11.28 3.15 15.31
N SER A 6 10.97 1.98 15.88
CA SER A 6 10.36 1.82 17.21
C SER A 6 11.28 0.97 18.11
N GLY A 7 11.48 1.38 19.35
CA GLY A 7 12.28 0.66 20.34
C GLY A 7 11.42 -0.08 21.37
N ASP A 8 11.44 -1.41 21.34
CA ASP A 8 12.22 -2.29 22.21
C ASP A 8 12.39 -3.57 21.38
N VAL A 9 13.63 -3.98 21.12
CA VAL A 9 13.95 -4.95 20.05
C VAL A 9 13.65 -6.38 20.52
N GLU A 10 12.40 -6.81 20.41
CA GLU A 10 12.18 -8.21 20.01
C GLU A 10 12.57 -8.29 18.52
N LEU A 11 13.70 -8.93 18.25
CA LEU A 11 14.19 -9.22 16.90
C LEU A 11 13.18 -10.12 16.19
N ASN A 12 12.14 -9.54 15.60
CA ASN A 12 11.46 -10.19 14.49
C ASN A 12 12.51 -10.30 13.39
N PRO A 13 12.89 -11.52 12.95
CA PRO A 13 13.75 -11.64 11.78
C PRO A 13 13.02 -10.89 10.66
N GLY A 14 13.71 -9.94 10.02
CA GLY A 14 13.19 -9.29 8.83
C GLY A 14 12.77 -10.33 7.78
N PRO A 15 12.01 -9.91 6.75
CA PRO A 15 11.44 -10.83 5.77
C PRO A 15 12.49 -11.82 5.29
N MET A 16 12.23 -13.11 5.49
CA MET A 16 13.08 -14.19 5.03
C MET A 16 12.81 -14.48 3.55
N ILE A 17 13.75 -15.14 2.88
CA ILE A 17 13.59 -15.51 1.47
C ILE A 17 12.37 -16.42 1.21
N ASP A 18 11.92 -17.11 2.25
CA ASP A 18 10.75 -17.99 2.25
C ASP A 18 9.45 -17.27 2.65
N ASP A 19 9.53 -15.99 3.01
CA ASP A 19 8.35 -15.19 3.34
C ASP A 19 7.62 -14.73 2.10
N ARG A 20 6.31 -14.56 2.26
CA ARG A 20 5.45 -14.02 1.21
C ARG A 20 5.75 -12.54 1.02
N PRO A 21 6.06 -12.10 -0.21
CA PRO A 21 6.35 -10.71 -0.46
C PRO A 21 5.09 -9.86 -0.33
N ASP A 22 5.23 -8.70 0.32
CA ASP A 22 4.22 -7.66 0.34
C ASP A 22 4.18 -6.91 -1.00
N ILE A 23 3.00 -6.45 -1.41
CA ILE A 23 2.79 -5.78 -2.71
C ILE A 23 3.59 -4.48 -2.82
N PHE A 24 3.72 -3.72 -1.73
CA PHE A 24 4.48 -2.47 -1.72
C PHE A 24 5.98 -2.75 -1.78
N LEU A 25 6.44 -3.79 -1.09
CA LEU A 25 7.85 -4.20 -1.13
C LEU A 25 8.24 -4.73 -2.53
N LEU A 26 7.34 -5.44 -3.22
CA LEU A 26 7.54 -5.81 -4.64
C LEU A 26 7.68 -4.59 -5.54
N LEU A 27 6.78 -3.59 -5.40
CA LEU A 27 6.83 -2.38 -6.22
C LEU A 27 8.11 -1.59 -5.99
N GLN A 28 8.54 -1.47 -4.73
CA GLN A 28 9.76 -0.76 -4.37
C GLN A 28 11.00 -1.48 -4.88
N LEU A 29 11.14 -2.78 -4.62
CA LEU A 29 12.35 -3.53 -4.97
C LEU A 29 12.45 -3.88 -6.45
N LEU A 30 11.32 -3.98 -7.15
CA LEU A 30 11.27 -4.22 -8.60
C LEU A 30 11.03 -2.93 -9.41
N GLU A 31 11.15 -1.77 -8.78
CA GLU A 31 11.11 -0.49 -9.50
C GLU A 31 12.12 -0.45 -10.67
N PRO A 32 13.39 -0.91 -10.51
CA PRO A 32 14.38 -0.87 -11.59
C PRO A 32 14.07 -1.80 -12.77
N LEU A 33 13.14 -2.76 -12.62
CA LEU A 33 12.81 -3.74 -13.65
C LEU A 33 12.00 -3.10 -14.78
N VAL A 34 12.65 -2.54 -15.80
CA VAL A 34 11.93 -1.88 -16.90
C VAL A 34 11.07 -2.87 -17.70
N ASP A 35 11.62 -4.03 -18.03
CA ASP A 35 10.95 -5.04 -18.85
C ASP A 35 10.23 -6.08 -17.97
N TRP A 36 9.05 -5.71 -17.49
CA TRP A 36 8.26 -6.51 -16.53
C TRP A 36 7.58 -7.74 -17.16
N LYS A 37 7.38 -7.76 -18.48
CA LYS A 37 6.64 -8.83 -19.17
C LYS A 37 7.36 -10.18 -19.15
N PRO A 38 8.65 -10.29 -19.53
CA PRO A 38 9.39 -11.54 -19.40
C PRO A 38 9.43 -12.05 -17.96
N PHE A 39 9.55 -11.13 -17.00
CA PHE A 39 9.50 -11.46 -15.57
C PHE A 39 8.15 -12.08 -15.19
N GLY A 40 7.04 -11.44 -15.59
CA GLY A 40 5.69 -11.94 -15.34
C GLY A 40 5.44 -13.34 -15.91
N LEU A 41 6.03 -13.67 -17.06
CA LEU A 41 5.96 -15.02 -17.65
C LEU A 41 6.76 -16.07 -16.85
N CYS A 42 7.77 -15.65 -16.09
CA CYS A 42 8.56 -16.52 -15.22
C CYS A 42 7.97 -16.67 -13.81
N LEU A 43 6.94 -15.91 -13.45
CA LEU A 43 6.29 -16.02 -12.16
C LEU A 43 5.42 -17.27 -12.08
N ALA A 44 5.74 -18.15 -11.12
CA ALA A 44 4.99 -19.37 -10.89
C ALA A 44 3.49 -19.08 -10.63
N GLY A 45 2.62 -19.72 -11.41
CA GLY A 45 1.16 -19.57 -11.33
C GLY A 45 0.56 -18.57 -12.32
N MET A 46 1.37 -17.70 -12.94
CA MET A 46 0.90 -16.79 -13.98
C MET A 46 0.74 -17.51 -15.32
N LYS A 47 -0.38 -17.28 -16.01
CA LYS A 47 -0.59 -17.80 -17.37
C LYS A 47 -0.25 -16.74 -18.40
N GLU A 48 0.28 -17.17 -19.54
CA GLU A 48 0.68 -16.28 -20.64
C GLU A 48 -0.44 -15.33 -21.10
N HIS A 49 -1.69 -15.82 -21.21
CA HIS A 49 -2.83 -14.98 -21.59
C HIS A 49 -3.14 -13.88 -20.56
N GLU A 50 -2.84 -14.08 -19.27
CA GLU A 50 -3.03 -13.06 -18.24
C GLU A 50 -1.99 -11.95 -18.40
N ILE A 51 -0.74 -12.30 -18.73
CA ILE A 51 0.31 -11.32 -19.02
C ILE A 51 -0.04 -10.50 -20.26
N PHE A 52 -0.55 -11.15 -21.32
CA PHE A 52 -1.02 -10.44 -22.51
C PHE A 52 -2.20 -9.51 -22.22
N LYS A 53 -3.15 -9.90 -21.34
CA LYS A 53 -4.26 -9.01 -20.93
C LYS A 53 -3.72 -7.73 -20.31
N ILE A 54 -2.76 -7.83 -19.38
CA ILE A 54 -2.11 -6.68 -18.72
C ILE A 54 -1.32 -5.83 -19.72
N GLU A 55 -0.63 -6.46 -20.68
CA GLU A 55 0.14 -5.74 -21.69
C GLU A 55 -0.76 -4.87 -22.60
N GLN A 56 -1.93 -5.37 -22.98
CA GLN A 56 -2.88 -4.67 -23.86
C GLN A 56 -3.59 -3.49 -23.18
N GLU A 57 -3.53 -3.40 -21.85
CA GLU A 57 -4.09 -2.26 -21.12
C GLU A 57 -3.33 -0.97 -21.46
N GLN A 58 -4.06 0.10 -21.79
CA GLN A 58 -3.51 1.42 -22.11
C GLN A 58 -3.24 2.24 -20.84
N ILE A 59 -2.48 1.65 -19.92
CA ILE A 59 -2.08 2.23 -18.62
C ILE A 59 -0.56 2.40 -18.52
N LYS A 60 -0.08 3.15 -17.53
CA LYS A 60 1.37 3.39 -17.36
C LYS A 60 2.09 2.11 -16.93
N ILE A 61 3.40 2.06 -17.13
CA ILE A 61 4.20 0.86 -16.84
C ILE A 61 4.20 0.51 -15.34
N GLU A 62 4.17 1.53 -14.47
CA GLU A 62 4.07 1.37 -13.03
C GLU A 62 2.72 0.73 -12.65
N ASP A 63 1.64 1.13 -13.31
CA ASP A 63 0.31 0.55 -13.13
C ASP A 63 0.29 -0.92 -13.61
N LYS A 64 0.96 -1.24 -14.72
CA LYS A 64 1.07 -2.63 -15.21
C LYS A 64 1.82 -3.54 -14.25
N LYS A 65 2.91 -3.06 -13.65
CA LYS A 65 3.65 -3.80 -12.61
C LYS A 65 2.78 -4.07 -11.39
N LEU A 66 2.03 -3.06 -10.93
CA LEU A 66 1.11 -3.21 -9.81
C LEU A 66 0.03 -4.26 -10.12
N VAL A 67 -0.59 -4.19 -11.31
CA VAL A 67 -1.60 -5.18 -11.74
C VAL A 67 -1.00 -6.58 -11.81
N LEU A 68 0.21 -6.74 -12.37
CA LEU A 68 0.92 -8.01 -12.42
C LEU A 68 1.14 -8.60 -11.01
N TYR A 69 1.72 -7.82 -10.11
CA TYR A 69 2.10 -8.31 -8.78
C TYR A 69 0.87 -8.63 -7.94
N SER A 70 -0.17 -7.79 -8.01
CA SER A 70 -1.44 -8.03 -7.32
C SER A 70 -2.10 -9.31 -7.81
N LYS A 71 -2.13 -9.52 -9.14
CA LYS A 71 -2.68 -10.73 -9.74
C LYS A 71 -1.89 -11.97 -9.33
N TRP A 72 -0.56 -11.90 -9.41
CA TRP A 72 0.32 -13.00 -9.03
C TRP A 72 0.14 -13.42 -7.56
N LEU A 73 0.13 -12.45 -6.63
CA LEU A 73 -0.12 -12.72 -5.21
C LEU A 73 -1.50 -13.31 -4.94
N SER A 74 -2.50 -12.97 -5.75
CA SER A 74 -3.86 -13.53 -5.66
C SER A 74 -3.90 -14.99 -6.12
N VAL A 75 -3.29 -15.31 -7.27
CA VAL A 75 -3.32 -16.67 -7.84
C VAL A 75 -2.29 -17.62 -7.21
N ASN A 76 -1.30 -17.10 -6.51
CA ASN A 76 -0.27 -17.88 -5.81
C ASN A 76 -0.18 -17.51 -4.31
N PRO A 77 -1.05 -18.10 -3.46
CA PRO A 77 -1.04 -17.84 -2.01
C PRO A 77 0.25 -18.25 -1.29
N LYS A 78 1.08 -19.10 -1.92
CA LYS A 78 2.37 -19.58 -1.40
C LYS A 78 3.56 -18.88 -2.09
N ALA A 79 3.32 -17.75 -2.75
CA ALA A 79 4.38 -16.94 -3.33
C ALA A 79 5.40 -16.56 -2.27
N THR A 80 6.69 -16.61 -2.62
CA THR A 80 7.82 -16.27 -1.73
C THR A 80 8.81 -15.37 -2.46
N TRP A 81 9.69 -14.68 -1.71
CA TRP A 81 10.82 -13.95 -2.30
C TRP A 81 11.75 -14.83 -3.14
N ARG A 82 11.86 -16.12 -2.80
CA ARG A 82 12.57 -17.11 -3.65
C ARG A 82 12.00 -17.14 -5.06
N ASN A 83 10.67 -17.15 -5.21
CA ASN A 83 10.05 -17.16 -6.54
C ASN A 83 10.38 -15.89 -7.35
N VAL A 84 10.49 -14.74 -6.69
CA VAL A 84 10.88 -13.47 -7.32
C VAL A 84 12.32 -13.54 -7.83
N ILE A 85 13.23 -13.99 -6.97
CA ILE A 85 14.67 -14.13 -7.29
C ILE A 85 14.88 -15.14 -8.43
N ASP A 86 14.19 -16.27 -8.39
CA ASP A 86 14.26 -17.30 -9.44
C ASP A 86 13.74 -16.77 -10.78
N ALA A 87 12.63 -16.03 -10.78
CA ALA A 87 12.07 -15.42 -11.98
C ALA A 87 13.00 -14.35 -12.57
N LEU A 88 13.60 -13.49 -11.75
CA LEU A 88 14.59 -12.50 -12.19
C LEU A 88 15.85 -13.17 -12.78
N THR A 89 16.33 -14.21 -12.12
CA THR A 89 17.49 -14.98 -12.59
C THR A 89 17.21 -15.63 -13.95
N SER A 90 16.00 -16.16 -14.13
CA SER A 90 15.55 -16.79 -15.38
C SER A 90 15.53 -15.82 -16.57
N ILE A 91 15.33 -14.53 -16.32
CA ILE A 91 15.37 -13.48 -17.35
C ILE A 91 16.70 -12.71 -17.38
N ASN A 92 17.76 -13.27 -16.78
CA ASN A 92 19.10 -12.68 -16.68
C ASN A 92 19.18 -11.33 -15.96
N GLN A 93 18.22 -11.00 -15.09
CA GLN A 93 18.25 -9.83 -14.20
C GLN A 93 19.03 -10.14 -12.92
N ASN A 94 20.22 -10.74 -13.08
CA ASN A 94 21.02 -11.30 -11.97
C ASN A 94 21.47 -10.24 -10.96
N LYS A 95 21.75 -9.01 -11.42
CA LYS A 95 22.12 -7.90 -10.54
C LYS A 95 20.96 -7.52 -9.64
N LEU A 96 19.77 -7.32 -10.21
CA LEU A 96 18.57 -6.98 -9.45
C LEU A 96 18.17 -8.11 -8.49
N ALA A 97 18.28 -9.36 -8.93
CA ALA A 97 18.07 -10.53 -8.08
C ALA A 97 19.01 -10.54 -6.87
N GLN A 98 20.29 -10.21 -7.07
CA GLN A 98 21.28 -10.13 -6.01
C GLN A 98 21.04 -8.94 -5.09
N ASP A 99 20.69 -7.77 -5.61
CA ASP A 99 20.37 -6.57 -4.81
C ASP A 99 19.17 -6.84 -3.88
N ILE A 100 18.13 -7.53 -4.38
CA ILE A 100 16.97 -7.96 -3.58
C ILE A 100 17.38 -8.99 -2.54
N LYS A 101 18.20 -9.96 -2.93
CA LYS A 101 18.72 -10.98 -2.03
C LYS A 101 19.50 -10.35 -0.88
N ASP A 102 20.39 -9.42 -1.17
CA ASP A 102 21.19 -8.70 -0.16
C ASP A 102 20.31 -7.81 0.73
N HIS A 103 19.25 -7.21 0.19
CA HIS A 103 18.27 -6.46 0.97
C HIS A 103 17.56 -7.37 2.00
N ILE A 104 17.08 -8.54 1.56
CA ILE A 104 16.40 -9.55 2.39
C ILE A 104 17.33 -10.16 3.44
N TYR A 105 18.61 -10.40 3.10
CA TYR A 105 19.58 -10.98 4.04
C TYR A 105 20.24 -9.95 4.96
N SER A 106 20.40 -8.69 4.57
CA SER A 106 21.06 -7.68 5.43
C SER A 106 20.24 -7.32 6.66
N ASP A 107 18.91 -7.45 6.59
CA ASP A 107 18.02 -7.29 7.74
C ASP A 107 18.12 -8.45 8.75
N ALA A 108 18.72 -9.60 8.36
CA ALA A 108 18.92 -10.74 9.25
C ALA A 108 20.25 -10.71 10.03
N THR A 109 21.20 -9.86 9.63
CA THR A 109 22.53 -9.79 10.27
C THR A 109 23.04 -8.36 10.38
N SER A 110 22.57 -7.63 11.38
CA SER A 110 23.32 -6.49 11.90
C SER A 110 24.55 -7.00 12.65
N THR A 111 25.74 -6.96 12.03
CA THR A 111 26.99 -6.84 12.76
C THR A 111 27.95 -5.93 12.01
N MET A 112 28.31 -4.82 12.65
CA MET A 112 29.37 -3.93 12.20
C MET A 112 30.71 -4.67 12.13
N SER A 113 31.41 -4.62 11.00
CA SER A 113 32.87 -4.39 11.00
C SER A 113 33.40 -4.04 9.60
N SER A 114 34.10 -2.90 9.59
CA SER A 114 35.03 -2.33 8.62
C SER A 114 35.79 -3.26 7.66
N LEU A 115 35.84 -2.91 6.36
CA LEU A 115 37.02 -2.40 5.61
C LEU A 115 36.71 -2.29 4.08
N SER A 116 37.00 -1.11 3.50
CA SER A 116 36.82 -0.56 2.11
C SER A 116 37.42 -1.40 0.94
N PRO A 117 37.45 -1.05 -0.40
CA PRO A 117 37.23 0.15 -1.25
C PRO A 117 35.97 0.96 -1.53
N LYS A 118 36.09 2.29 -1.54
CA LYS A 118 35.33 3.28 -2.35
C LYS A 118 34.44 2.76 -3.50
N ILE A 119 33.13 2.74 -3.27
CA ILE A 119 32.17 3.38 -4.17
C ILE A 119 31.52 4.46 -3.31
N SER A 120 31.49 5.70 -3.78
CA SER A 120 30.90 6.83 -3.07
C SER A 120 29.46 6.49 -2.72
N CYS A 121 29.22 6.08 -1.47
CA CYS A 121 27.89 6.04 -0.91
C CYS A 121 27.31 7.45 -1.07
N PHE A 122 26.11 7.54 -1.62
CA PHE A 122 25.29 8.72 -1.47
C PHE A 122 25.23 9.03 0.03
N ASP A 123 25.95 10.06 0.44
CA ASP A 123 25.70 10.78 1.69
C ASP A 123 24.39 11.54 1.47
N GLY A 124 23.29 10.78 1.39
CA GLY A 124 21.96 11.34 1.27
C GLY A 124 21.58 11.88 2.64
N ASP A 125 21.42 13.20 2.74
CA ASP A 125 20.92 13.88 3.92
C ASP A 125 19.75 13.05 4.51
N THR A 126 19.87 12.60 5.76
CA THR A 126 18.79 11.90 6.47
C THR A 126 18.15 12.87 7.44
N GLU A 127 16.83 13.04 7.32
CA GLU A 127 16.06 13.95 8.14
C GLU A 127 15.25 13.16 9.17
N ILE A 128 15.53 13.42 10.45
CA ILE A 128 14.90 12.72 11.57
C ILE A 128 13.73 13.54 12.10
N ILE A 129 12.54 12.94 12.10
CA ILE A 129 11.31 13.48 12.66
C ILE A 129 11.00 12.71 13.95
N PHE A 130 11.16 13.37 15.09
CA PHE A 130 10.69 12.84 16.37
C PHE A 130 9.16 12.88 16.42
N PHE A 131 8.55 11.71 16.60
CA PHE A 131 7.11 11.61 16.84
C PHE A 131 6.75 12.16 18.23
N PRO A 132 5.57 12.80 18.42
CA PRO A 132 5.19 13.37 19.72
C PRO A 132 5.20 12.35 20.85
N LYS A 133 5.47 12.80 22.09
CA LYS A 133 5.44 11.93 23.30
C LYS A 133 4.05 11.34 23.60
N ASP A 134 2.99 11.93 23.04
CA ASP A 134 1.61 11.43 23.13
C ASP A 134 1.30 10.37 22.05
N ASP A 135 2.32 9.68 21.51
CA ASP A 135 2.15 8.70 20.43
C ASP A 135 1.28 7.51 20.83
N GLN A 136 1.15 7.21 22.13
CA GLN A 136 0.19 6.22 22.64
C GLN A 136 -1.26 6.57 22.28
N THR A 137 -1.65 7.85 22.37
CA THR A 137 -3.02 8.26 22.01
C THR A 137 -3.25 8.10 20.49
N VAL A 138 -2.21 8.32 19.70
CA VAL A 138 -2.24 8.10 18.25
C VAL A 138 -2.33 6.61 17.95
N GLN A 139 -1.55 5.77 18.63
CA GLN A 139 -1.61 4.31 18.54
C GLN A 139 -3.02 3.80 18.84
N ASP A 140 -3.60 4.20 19.98
CA ASP A 140 -4.91 3.73 20.42
C ASP A 140 -6.00 4.17 19.43
N SER A 141 -5.89 5.38 18.90
CA SER A 141 -6.81 5.88 17.87
C SER A 141 -6.69 5.12 16.55
N LEU A 142 -5.46 4.77 16.13
CA LEU A 142 -5.24 3.98 14.91
C LEU A 142 -5.80 2.57 15.06
N ASP A 143 -5.55 1.92 16.19
CA ASP A 143 -6.05 0.57 16.49
C ASP A 143 -7.58 0.52 16.53
N GLU A 144 -8.21 1.49 17.20
CA GLU A 144 -9.67 1.61 17.27
C GLU A 144 -10.27 1.84 15.88
N LEU A 145 -9.70 2.77 15.10
CA LEU A 145 -10.18 3.07 13.75
C LEU A 145 -10.03 1.85 12.83
N GLN A 146 -8.88 1.19 12.83
CA GLN A 146 -8.62 0.02 11.99
C GLN A 146 -9.55 -1.15 12.33
N THR A 147 -9.75 -1.42 13.62
CA THR A 147 -10.66 -2.48 14.09
C THR A 147 -12.09 -2.17 13.68
N LYS A 148 -12.57 -0.95 13.96
CA LYS A 148 -13.95 -0.56 13.65
C LYS A 148 -14.21 -0.53 12.15
N PHE A 149 -13.26 -0.04 11.36
CA PHE A 149 -13.37 -0.05 9.91
C PHE A 149 -13.46 -1.47 9.35
N SER A 150 -12.65 -2.39 9.85
CA SER A 150 -12.66 -3.78 9.41
C SER A 150 -14.02 -4.45 9.63
N HIS A 151 -14.64 -4.18 10.78
CA HIS A 151 -16.01 -4.63 11.08
C HIS A 151 -17.02 -4.03 10.10
N ILE A 152 -17.08 -2.69 9.99
CA ILE A 152 -18.03 -2.00 9.11
C ILE A 152 -17.86 -2.45 7.65
N MET A 153 -16.63 -2.56 7.18
CA MET A 153 -16.34 -2.94 5.79
C MET A 153 -16.75 -4.39 5.50
N THR A 154 -16.65 -5.28 6.48
CA THR A 154 -17.13 -6.67 6.35
C THR A 154 -18.65 -6.69 6.15
N GLU A 155 -19.40 -5.98 6.98
CA GLU A 155 -20.85 -5.86 6.85
C GLU A 155 -21.27 -5.23 5.51
N ILE A 156 -20.61 -4.14 5.11
CA ILE A 156 -20.85 -3.48 3.81
C ILE A 156 -20.68 -4.49 2.67
N LYS A 157 -19.55 -5.23 2.64
CA LYS A 157 -19.29 -6.22 1.59
C LYS A 157 -20.37 -7.30 1.56
N LEU A 158 -20.78 -7.82 2.72
CA LEU A 158 -21.83 -8.85 2.81
C LEU A 158 -23.16 -8.34 2.24
N ILE A 159 -23.57 -7.11 2.56
CA ILE A 159 -24.79 -6.51 2.03
C ILE A 159 -24.71 -6.33 0.52
N PHE A 160 -23.61 -5.79 0.00
CA PHE A 160 -23.43 -5.63 -1.45
C PHE A 160 -23.47 -6.98 -2.16
N HIS A 161 -22.81 -8.01 -1.62
CA HIS A 161 -22.85 -9.38 -2.16
C HIS A 161 -24.29 -9.91 -2.22
N LYS A 162 -25.05 -9.76 -1.13
CA LYS A 162 -26.45 -10.16 -1.08
C LYS A 162 -27.31 -9.42 -2.11
N LYS A 163 -27.10 -8.11 -2.28
CA LYS A 163 -27.89 -7.30 -3.23
C LYS A 163 -27.57 -7.60 -4.68
N VAL A 164 -26.28 -7.73 -5.02
CA VAL A 164 -25.83 -8.07 -6.38
C VAL A 164 -26.31 -9.46 -6.77
N THR A 165 -26.27 -10.44 -5.86
CA THR A 165 -26.77 -11.80 -6.11
C THR A 165 -28.26 -11.82 -6.48
N ASN A 166 -29.03 -10.85 -6.01
CA ASN A 166 -30.46 -10.72 -6.30
C ASN A 166 -30.76 -9.77 -7.47
N ASN A 167 -29.74 -9.13 -8.07
CA ASN A 167 -29.91 -8.13 -9.13
C ASN A 167 -28.64 -7.98 -9.99
N ASP A 168 -28.57 -8.74 -11.08
CA ASP A 168 -27.42 -8.74 -12.00
C ASP A 168 -27.16 -7.36 -12.65
N GLU A 169 -28.20 -6.53 -12.82
CA GLU A 169 -28.06 -5.18 -13.38
C GLU A 169 -27.38 -4.21 -12.39
N LEU A 170 -27.55 -4.44 -11.08
CA LEU A 170 -26.98 -3.59 -10.03
C LEU A 170 -25.45 -3.58 -10.09
N LEU A 171 -24.82 -4.73 -10.36
CA LEU A 171 -23.37 -4.83 -10.45
C LEU A 171 -22.79 -3.94 -11.57
N THR A 172 -23.46 -3.93 -12.71
CA THR A 172 -23.10 -3.08 -13.85
C THR A 172 -23.26 -1.60 -13.50
N LYS A 173 -24.35 -1.23 -12.79
CA LYS A 173 -24.57 0.15 -12.31
C LYS A 173 -23.49 0.60 -11.32
N ILE A 174 -23.11 -0.26 -10.38
CA ILE A 174 -22.03 0.02 -9.41
C ILE A 174 -20.71 0.21 -10.17
N SER A 175 -20.37 -0.67 -11.11
CA SER A 175 -19.13 -0.54 -11.89
C SER A 175 -19.07 0.79 -12.64
N TYR A 176 -20.14 1.15 -13.36
CA TYR A 176 -20.18 2.43 -14.06
C TYR A 176 -20.07 3.62 -13.10
N TRP A 177 -20.77 3.60 -11.96
CA TRP A 177 -20.68 4.68 -10.99
C TRP A 177 -19.24 4.85 -10.48
N VAL A 178 -18.55 3.75 -10.14
CA VAL A 178 -17.14 3.77 -9.69
C VAL A 178 -16.22 4.33 -10.77
N GLU A 179 -16.38 3.90 -12.03
CA GLU A 179 -15.59 4.40 -13.16
C GLU A 179 -15.75 5.92 -13.35
N HIS A 180 -16.97 6.44 -13.20
CA HIS A 180 -17.25 7.87 -13.28
C HIS A 180 -16.66 8.64 -12.10
N GLN A 181 -16.80 8.15 -10.86
CA GLN A 181 -16.22 8.80 -9.67
C GLN A 181 -14.68 8.89 -9.75
N LEU A 182 -14.06 7.89 -10.37
CA LEU A 182 -12.60 7.79 -10.49
C LEU A 182 -12.05 8.40 -11.79
N ASN A 183 -12.90 8.91 -12.68
CA ASN A 183 -12.55 9.39 -14.02
C ASN A 183 -11.71 8.37 -14.82
N LEU A 184 -12.05 7.08 -14.72
CA LEU A 184 -11.33 6.01 -15.42
C LEU A 184 -11.80 5.92 -16.86
N LYS A 185 -10.86 5.83 -17.81
CA LYS A 185 -11.17 5.53 -19.21
C LYS A 185 -11.30 4.01 -19.35
N HIS A 186 -12.53 3.50 -19.36
CA HIS A 186 -12.93 2.12 -19.68
C HIS A 186 -11.87 1.04 -19.36
N VAL A 187 -11.68 0.77 -18.06
CA VAL A 187 -10.81 -0.33 -17.61
C VAL A 187 -11.68 -1.58 -17.47
N THR A 188 -11.57 -2.50 -18.41
CA THR A 188 -12.28 -3.79 -18.41
C THR A 188 -11.62 -4.78 -17.45
N VAL A 189 -11.79 -4.54 -16.15
CA VAL A 189 -11.71 -5.64 -15.17
C VAL A 189 -13.07 -6.32 -15.16
N ASP A 190 -13.06 -7.62 -14.94
CA ASP A 190 -14.25 -8.47 -14.93
C ASP A 190 -15.30 -7.89 -13.95
N ASN A 191 -16.58 -7.95 -14.33
CA ASN A 191 -17.69 -7.40 -13.54
C ASN A 191 -17.98 -8.33 -12.35
N VAL A 192 -17.07 -8.41 -11.39
CA VAL A 192 -17.27 -9.08 -10.11
C VAL A 192 -17.18 -8.03 -9.00
N LEU A 193 -18.02 -8.14 -7.97
CA LEU A 193 -18.10 -7.15 -6.90
C LEU A 193 -16.76 -6.96 -6.17
N ASP A 194 -16.02 -8.05 -5.94
CA ASP A 194 -14.71 -7.99 -5.29
C ASP A 194 -13.68 -7.24 -6.17
N ASP A 195 -13.77 -7.37 -7.49
CA ASP A 195 -12.95 -6.61 -8.43
C ASP A 195 -13.29 -5.12 -8.39
N ILE A 196 -14.55 -4.74 -8.16
CA ILE A 196 -14.94 -3.34 -7.96
C ILE A 196 -14.30 -2.79 -6.69
N PHE A 197 -14.39 -3.51 -5.56
CA PHE A 197 -13.71 -3.06 -4.33
C PHE A 197 -12.19 -2.99 -4.51
N ALA A 198 -11.60 -3.93 -5.26
CA ALA A 198 -10.19 -3.87 -5.62
C ALA A 198 -9.87 -2.63 -6.48
N LYS A 199 -10.69 -2.27 -7.48
CA LYS A 199 -10.55 -1.03 -8.27
C LYS A 199 -10.58 0.21 -7.38
N ILE A 200 -11.56 0.32 -6.48
CA ILE A 200 -11.69 1.47 -5.57
C ILE A 200 -10.44 1.57 -4.70
N HIS A 201 -9.95 0.44 -4.17
CA HIS A 201 -8.72 0.41 -3.39
C HIS A 201 -7.51 0.78 -4.24
N MET A 202 -7.40 0.30 -5.48
CA MET A 202 -6.25 0.58 -6.34
C MET A 202 -6.16 2.06 -6.74
N TYR A 203 -7.26 2.66 -7.19
CA TYR A 203 -7.25 4.00 -7.78
C TYR A 203 -7.48 5.15 -6.78
N HIS A 204 -8.16 4.89 -5.66
CA HIS A 204 -8.45 5.91 -4.64
C HIS A 204 -7.84 5.57 -3.27
N ARG A 205 -7.17 4.42 -3.16
CA ARG A 205 -6.53 3.89 -1.94
C ARG A 205 -7.44 3.81 -0.73
N TYR A 206 -8.77 3.74 -0.87
CA TYR A 206 -9.66 3.83 0.30
C TYR A 206 -9.20 2.90 1.43
N ASP A 207 -9.19 3.44 2.64
CA ASP A 207 -8.63 2.80 3.81
C ASP A 207 -9.40 3.27 5.05
N PHE A 208 -8.97 2.82 6.23
CA PHE A 208 -9.60 3.19 7.50
C PHE A 208 -9.40 4.67 7.86
N ILE A 209 -8.45 5.37 7.24
CA ILE A 209 -8.17 6.80 7.45
C ILE A 209 -9.03 7.69 6.54
N ASP A 210 -9.29 7.27 5.29
CA ASP A 210 -10.18 7.95 4.34
C ASP A 210 -11.09 6.99 3.57
N CYS A 211 -12.32 6.88 4.06
CA CYS A 211 -13.38 6.04 3.49
C CYS A 211 -14.49 6.85 2.78
N SER A 212 -14.22 8.10 2.40
CA SER A 212 -15.22 9.01 1.81
C SER A 212 -15.92 8.45 0.57
N LEU A 213 -15.17 7.78 -0.31
CA LEU A 213 -15.74 7.13 -1.51
C LEU A 213 -16.65 5.94 -1.15
N ILE A 214 -16.32 5.18 -0.10
CA ILE A 214 -17.18 4.10 0.40
C ILE A 214 -18.48 4.66 0.96
N VAL A 215 -18.41 5.77 1.72
CA VAL A 215 -19.61 6.48 2.20
C VAL A 215 -20.50 6.89 1.03
N ALA A 216 -19.93 7.49 -0.01
CA ALA A 216 -20.69 7.92 -1.19
C ALA A 216 -21.35 6.73 -1.90
N MET A 217 -20.61 5.63 -2.08
CA MET A 217 -21.13 4.40 -2.69
C MET A 217 -22.26 3.78 -1.86
N CYS A 218 -22.13 3.76 -0.54
CA CYS A 218 -23.17 3.23 0.34
C CYS A 218 -24.43 4.08 0.33
N ASN A 219 -24.31 5.42 0.28
CA ASN A 219 -25.46 6.30 0.11
C ASN A 219 -26.21 6.05 -1.21
N GLU A 220 -25.49 5.72 -2.29
CA GLU A 220 -26.09 5.49 -3.61
C GLU A 220 -26.84 4.14 -3.66
N PHE A 221 -26.20 3.06 -3.20
CA PHE A 221 -26.66 1.70 -3.51
C PHE A 221 -27.27 0.93 -2.32
N ILE A 222 -27.03 1.38 -1.09
CA ILE A 222 -27.54 0.74 0.14
C ILE A 222 -28.14 1.76 1.12
N SER A 223 -28.81 2.81 0.61
CA SER A 223 -29.44 3.86 1.44
C SER A 223 -30.58 3.37 2.34
N ASP A 224 -31.14 2.21 2.05
CA ASP A 224 -32.10 1.47 2.86
C ASP A 224 -31.48 0.89 4.15
N GLU A 225 -30.17 0.61 4.16
CA GLU A 225 -29.43 0.07 5.32
C GLU A 225 -29.01 1.20 6.29
N LYS A 226 -30.01 1.89 6.86
CA LYS A 226 -29.83 3.14 7.59
C LYS A 226 -28.86 3.05 8.77
N ASP A 227 -28.99 2.03 9.61
CA ASP A 227 -28.17 1.90 10.82
C ASP A 227 -26.68 1.74 10.48
N LEU A 228 -26.36 0.91 9.49
CA LEU A 228 -24.99 0.73 9.00
C LEU A 228 -24.47 2.00 8.33
N LEU A 229 -25.30 2.68 7.55
CA LEU A 229 -24.92 3.92 6.86
C LEU A 229 -24.64 5.05 7.85
N ASP A 230 -25.44 5.17 8.91
CA ASP A 230 -25.25 6.15 9.98
C ASP A 230 -23.99 5.81 10.79
N GLU A 231 -23.73 4.53 11.07
CA GLU A 231 -22.49 4.09 11.69
C GLU A 231 -21.26 4.43 10.82
N LEU A 232 -21.31 4.14 9.51
CA LEU A 232 -20.23 4.46 8.58
C LEU A 232 -19.99 5.98 8.46
N LYS A 233 -21.05 6.80 8.47
CA LYS A 233 -20.93 8.26 8.46
C LYS A 233 -20.30 8.77 9.76
N ALA A 234 -20.73 8.26 10.91
CA ALA A 234 -20.15 8.59 12.20
C ALA A 234 -18.67 8.17 12.27
N TYR A 235 -18.35 6.99 11.73
CA TYR A 235 -16.97 6.51 11.57
C TYR A 235 -16.14 7.46 10.72
N SER A 236 -16.62 7.85 9.53
CA SER A 236 -15.91 8.77 8.64
C SER A 236 -15.65 10.13 9.30
N LEU A 237 -16.61 10.65 10.07
CA LEU A 237 -16.44 11.88 10.85
C LEU A 237 -15.36 11.72 11.93
N LYS A 238 -15.32 10.57 12.62
CA LYS A 238 -14.30 10.25 13.62
C LYS A 238 -12.90 10.17 12.98
N ALA A 239 -12.76 9.48 11.85
CA ALA A 239 -11.50 9.41 11.10
C ALA A 239 -11.04 10.82 10.65
N ASN A 240 -11.97 11.66 10.17
CA ASN A 240 -11.67 13.05 9.81
C ASN A 240 -11.20 13.90 10.99
N THR A 241 -11.85 13.74 12.15
CA THR A 241 -11.46 14.39 13.40
C THR A 241 -10.06 13.94 13.82
N PHE A 242 -9.76 12.64 13.75
CA PHE A 242 -8.43 12.10 14.04
C PHE A 242 -7.35 12.68 13.11
N ARG A 243 -7.60 12.73 11.80
CA ARG A 243 -6.69 13.36 10.81
C ARG A 243 -6.42 14.85 11.09
N SER A 244 -7.37 15.51 11.74
CA SER A 244 -7.30 16.92 12.11
C SER A 244 -6.86 17.13 13.56
N SER A 245 -6.47 16.06 14.26
CA SER A 245 -5.95 16.16 15.62
C SER A 245 -4.57 16.80 15.64
N ARG A 246 -4.23 17.41 16.79
CA ARG A 246 -2.98 18.14 16.96
C ARG A 246 -1.72 17.32 16.61
N PRO A 247 -1.54 16.07 17.07
CA PRO A 247 -0.36 15.28 16.74
C PRO A 247 -0.19 15.05 15.23
N ILE A 248 -1.30 14.83 14.51
CA ILE A 248 -1.29 14.58 13.07
C ILE A 248 -1.02 15.85 12.27
N ILE A 249 -1.58 16.99 12.70
CA ILE A 249 -1.27 18.30 12.11
C ILE A 249 0.22 18.63 12.29
N GLU A 250 0.77 18.43 13.48
CA GLU A 250 2.19 18.65 13.77
C GLU A 250 3.09 17.73 12.92
N LEU A 251 2.76 16.45 12.81
CA LEU A 251 3.46 15.50 11.93
C LEU A 251 3.44 15.95 10.48
N LYS A 252 2.26 16.32 9.96
CA LYS A 252 2.11 16.83 8.59
C LYS A 252 2.95 18.08 8.34
N GLN A 253 3.03 18.99 9.31
CA GLN A 253 3.87 20.19 9.22
C GLN A 253 5.35 19.84 9.18
N LYS A 254 5.81 18.90 10.03
CA LYS A 254 7.21 18.43 10.03
C LYS A 254 7.56 17.76 8.70
N LEU A 255 6.73 16.83 8.22
CA LEU A 255 6.90 16.20 6.91
C LEU A 255 7.00 17.25 5.80
N ARG A 256 6.10 18.25 5.79
CA ARG A 256 6.10 19.33 4.79
C ARG A 256 7.36 20.19 4.81
N LYS A 257 7.98 20.40 5.97
CA LYS A 257 9.26 21.10 6.05
C LYS A 257 10.37 20.30 5.37
N VAL A 258 10.33 18.99 5.48
CA VAL A 258 11.32 18.10 4.84
C VAL A 258 11.10 18.00 3.33
N TYR A 259 9.92 17.58 2.86
CA TYR A 259 9.69 17.37 1.41
C TYR A 259 9.42 18.68 0.65
N GLY A 260 9.07 19.77 1.34
CA GLY A 260 8.65 21.05 0.75
C GLY A 260 9.66 21.65 -0.25
N PRO A 261 10.94 21.76 0.12
CA PRO A 261 12.00 22.24 -0.78
C PRO A 261 12.21 21.38 -2.04
N TYR A 262 11.94 20.08 -1.96
CA TYR A 262 12.28 19.11 -3.00
C TYR A 262 11.14 18.81 -3.99
N ARG A 263 9.99 19.48 -3.89
CA ARG A 263 8.81 19.22 -4.76
C ARG A 263 9.07 19.25 -6.26
N ARG A 264 10.16 19.88 -6.72
CA ARG A 264 10.55 19.96 -8.13
C ARG A 264 11.71 19.03 -8.52
N CYS A 265 12.35 18.38 -7.55
CA CYS A 265 13.51 17.51 -7.75
C CYS A 265 13.54 16.48 -6.63
N LEU A 266 12.76 15.40 -6.82
CA LEU A 266 12.59 14.35 -5.81
C LEU A 266 13.83 13.47 -5.64
N GLU A 267 14.68 13.41 -6.66
CA GLU A 267 15.95 12.65 -6.67
C GLU A 267 16.91 13.12 -5.56
N ASN A 268 16.81 14.40 -5.17
CA ASN A 268 17.62 14.98 -4.09
C ASN A 268 16.88 14.99 -2.75
N MET A 269 15.70 14.36 -2.64
CA MET A 269 14.93 14.38 -1.41
C MET A 269 15.63 13.52 -0.34
N PRO A 270 15.83 14.06 0.87
CA PRO A 270 16.40 13.32 1.97
C PRO A 270 15.53 12.12 2.36
N LEU A 271 16.18 11.11 2.91
CA LEU A 271 15.51 10.00 3.57
C LEU A 271 14.82 10.53 4.83
N ILE A 272 13.50 10.32 4.95
CA ILE A 272 12.76 10.72 6.15
C ILE A 272 12.73 9.54 7.11
N CYS A 273 13.38 9.70 8.26
CA CYS A 273 13.29 8.78 9.38
C CYS A 273 12.31 9.34 10.40
N ILE A 274 11.31 8.56 10.82
CA ILE A 274 10.40 8.93 11.91
C ILE A 274 10.73 8.04 13.11
N GLU A 275 11.17 8.69 14.18
CA GLU A 275 11.50 8.01 15.43
C GLU A 275 10.28 7.98 16.35
N LEU A 276 9.82 6.77 16.63
CA LEU A 276 8.69 6.46 17.51
C LEU A 276 9.18 6.37 18.95
N GLN A 277 8.38 6.88 19.89
CA GLN A 277 8.81 7.03 21.28
C GLN A 277 8.44 5.81 22.12
N ASN A 278 7.25 5.25 21.88
CA ASN A 278 6.80 4.01 22.50
C ASN A 278 7.04 2.79 21.59
N PRO A 279 6.89 1.56 22.11
CA PRO A 279 6.85 0.36 21.29
C PRO A 279 5.61 0.34 20.39
N TRP A 280 5.79 0.05 19.10
CA TRP A 280 4.72 -0.15 18.13
C TRP A 280 4.83 -1.57 17.58
N ASN A 281 3.71 -2.30 17.55
CA ASN A 281 3.66 -3.59 16.87
C ASN A 281 3.45 -3.39 15.35
N ASP A 282 3.68 -4.44 14.57
CA ASP A 282 3.60 -4.39 13.10
C ASP A 282 2.25 -3.89 12.57
N VAL A 283 1.14 -4.23 13.25
CA VAL A 283 -0.20 -3.79 12.87
C VAL A 283 -0.31 -2.27 13.00
N LYS A 284 0.13 -1.71 14.12
CA LYS A 284 0.11 -0.27 14.37
C LYS A 284 1.09 0.48 13.47
N ILE A 285 2.27 -0.10 13.21
CA ILE A 285 3.25 0.44 12.26
C ILE A 285 2.63 0.56 10.86
N ASN A 286 1.96 -0.49 10.38
CA ASN A 286 1.27 -0.45 9.10
C ASN A 286 0.16 0.61 9.07
N GLY A 287 -0.62 0.74 10.16
CA GLY A 287 -1.61 1.80 10.30
C GLY A 287 -0.99 3.21 10.22
N LEU A 288 0.19 3.40 10.81
CA LEU A 288 0.93 4.66 10.74
C LEU A 288 1.47 4.94 9.33
N TYR A 289 1.97 3.92 8.62
CA TYR A 289 2.37 4.05 7.21
C TYR A 289 1.21 4.55 6.34
N ILE A 290 0.04 3.92 6.45
CA ILE A 290 -1.17 4.33 5.73
C ILE A 290 -1.51 5.79 6.06
N LEU A 291 -1.49 6.17 7.34
CA LEU A 291 -1.73 7.54 7.75
C LEU A 291 -0.73 8.51 7.12
N ILE A 292 0.57 8.24 7.20
CA ILE A 292 1.62 9.13 6.67
C ILE A 292 1.46 9.31 5.16
N GLU A 293 1.19 8.22 4.44
CA GLU A 293 0.94 8.26 3.01
C GLU A 293 -0.21 9.23 2.66
N ARG A 294 -1.26 9.26 3.49
CA ARG A 294 -2.37 10.22 3.36
C ARG A 294 -1.99 11.67 3.68
N LEU A 295 -0.96 11.90 4.48
CA LEU A 295 -0.47 13.25 4.77
C LEU A 295 0.40 13.80 3.64
N LEU A 296 0.99 12.92 2.82
CA LEU A 296 1.80 13.31 1.68
C LEU A 296 0.96 13.77 0.47
N PRO A 297 1.48 14.70 -0.36
CA PRO A 297 0.92 15.02 -1.68
C PRO A 297 0.83 13.76 -2.55
N LYS A 298 -0.16 13.69 -3.46
CA LYS A 298 -0.37 12.52 -4.33
C LYS A 298 0.85 12.20 -5.18
N GLU A 299 1.66 13.20 -5.52
CA GLU A 299 2.87 13.08 -6.31
C GLU A 299 4.03 12.41 -5.56
N LEU A 300 3.90 12.24 -4.24
CA LEU A 300 4.89 11.61 -3.36
C LEU A 300 4.40 10.26 -2.78
N ARG A 301 3.27 9.75 -3.26
CA ARG A 301 2.64 8.49 -2.81
C ARG A 301 2.91 7.33 -3.77
#